data_AF-A0A4Q1CZ77-F1
#
_entry.id   AF-A0A4Q1CZ77-F1
#
_cell.length_a   1.000
_cell.length_b   1.000
_cell.length_c   1.000
_cell.angle_alpha   90.00
_cell.angle_beta   90.00
_cell.angle_gamma   90.00
#
_symmetry.space_group_name_H-M   'P 1'
#
loop_
_entity.id
_entity.type
_entity.pdbx_description
1 polymer ?
#
loop_
_entity_poly.entity_id
_entity_poly.type
_entity_poly.pdbx_seq_one_letter_code
_entity_poly.pdbx_strand_id
1 'polypeptide(L)'
;MKRLLTLLIPLLAMLFSSAAAQASMRPPVGPMNIEGVIETIAWAPDTFIKAKGIWRNGQWHPASGTLGRDRTRRAHYRITLVDAKVESLPGANHSRSFRSGAAITVFIAHPADDGSLKKGMRIKISDYTVRGDEGGDRYSFSAVTIKDRHKTLYPARYP
;
A
#
# COMPACT_ATOMS: atom_id res chain seq x y z
N MET A 1 57.13 -12.88 -15.74
CA MET A 1 55.93 -12.12 -16.20
C MET A 1 54.58 -12.86 -16.03
N LYS A 2 54.51 -14.10 -15.52
CA LYS A 2 53.24 -14.84 -15.33
C LYS A 2 52.56 -14.65 -13.95
N ARG A 3 53.23 -14.00 -12.99
CA ARG A 3 52.72 -13.82 -11.61
C ARG A 3 51.96 -12.49 -11.38
N LEU A 4 52.05 -11.55 -12.34
CA LEU A 4 51.35 -10.26 -12.26
C LEU A 4 49.88 -10.36 -12.72
N LEU A 5 49.58 -11.31 -13.60
CA LEU A 5 48.25 -11.49 -14.19
C LEU A 5 47.24 -12.13 -13.22
N THR A 6 47.72 -12.92 -12.25
CA THR A 6 46.87 -13.65 -11.29
C THR A 6 46.30 -12.79 -10.17
N LEU A 7 46.86 -11.59 -9.94
CA LEU A 7 46.37 -10.64 -8.93
C LEU A 7 45.33 -9.65 -9.48
N LEU A 8 45.17 -9.53 -10.81
CA LEU A 8 44.21 -8.59 -11.41
C LEU A 8 42.76 -9.11 -11.43
N ILE A 9 42.58 -10.43 -11.45
CA ILE A 9 41.27 -11.09 -11.55
C ILE A 9 40.39 -10.86 -10.30
N PRO A 10 40.88 -10.96 -9.04
CA PRO A 10 40.04 -10.68 -7.87
C PRO A 10 39.72 -9.19 -7.70
N LEU A 11 40.58 -8.30 -8.21
CA LEU A 11 40.35 -6.85 -8.15
C LEU A 11 39.23 -6.41 -9.11
N LEU A 12 39.13 -7.03 -10.28
CA LEU A 12 38.08 -6.76 -11.25
C LEU A 12 36.70 -7.27 -10.77
N ALA A 13 36.65 -8.37 -10.02
CA ALA A 13 35.41 -8.91 -9.47
C ALA A 13 34.77 -8.00 -8.39
N MET A 14 35.57 -7.21 -7.66
CA MET A 14 35.04 -6.25 -6.67
C MET A 14 34.42 -5.00 -7.31
N LEU A 15 34.80 -4.64 -8.54
CA LEU A 15 34.27 -3.47 -9.24
C LEU A 15 32.88 -3.69 -9.87
N PHE A 16 32.40 -4.93 -9.92
CA PHE A 16 31.08 -5.28 -10.48
C PHE A 16 30.07 -5.80 -9.45
N SER A 17 30.35 -5.63 -8.15
CA SER A 17 29.37 -5.85 -7.08
C SER A 17 28.25 -4.82 -7.19
N SER A 18 27.31 -5.09 -8.09
CA SER A 18 26.09 -4.34 -8.29
C SER A 18 25.22 -4.57 -7.06
N ALA A 19 25.42 -3.77 -6.02
CA ALA A 19 24.52 -3.70 -4.89
C ALA A 19 23.16 -3.24 -5.42
N ALA A 20 22.26 -4.20 -5.66
CA ALA A 20 20.88 -3.91 -6.00
C ALA A 20 20.28 -3.14 -4.83
N ALA A 21 20.12 -1.82 -4.99
CA ALA A 21 19.44 -0.99 -4.01
C ALA A 21 17.99 -1.46 -3.89
N GLN A 22 17.72 -2.33 -2.93
CA GLN A 22 16.36 -2.64 -2.52
C GLN A 22 15.80 -1.40 -1.84
N ALA A 23 14.81 -0.79 -2.50
CA ALA A 23 13.92 0.18 -1.91
C ALA A 23 13.49 -0.22 -0.49
N SER A 24 13.71 0.65 0.49
CA SER A 24 13.29 0.40 1.87
C SER A 24 11.78 0.59 2.00
N MET A 25 11.08 -0.37 2.59
CA MET A 25 9.68 -0.17 2.92
C MET A 25 9.51 1.07 3.81
N ARG A 26 8.53 1.93 3.49
CA ARG A 26 8.13 3.01 4.39
C ARG A 26 7.55 2.39 5.66
N PRO A 27 7.85 2.93 6.86
CA PRO A 27 7.21 2.43 8.08
C PRO A 27 5.68 2.46 7.95
N PRO A 28 4.96 1.50 8.53
CA PRO A 28 3.52 1.39 8.35
C PRO A 28 2.75 2.50 9.09
N VAL A 29 1.53 2.75 8.62
CA VAL A 29 0.47 3.51 9.32
C VAL A 29 -0.50 2.48 9.91
N GLY A 30 -0.87 2.59 11.19
CA GLY A 30 -1.63 1.55 11.89
C GLY A 30 -0.77 0.41 12.42
N PRO A 31 -1.36 -0.70 12.89
CA PRO A 31 -2.78 -1.07 12.77
C PRO A 31 -3.71 -0.21 13.65
N MET A 32 -4.94 0.03 13.19
CA MET A 32 -5.92 0.80 13.96
C MET A 32 -7.36 0.43 13.61
N ASN A 33 -8.28 0.59 14.55
CA ASN A 33 -9.70 0.62 14.26
C ASN A 33 -10.12 2.06 13.93
N ILE A 34 -10.91 2.23 12.87
CA ILE A 34 -11.41 3.53 12.43
C ILE A 34 -12.92 3.46 12.34
N GLU A 35 -13.63 4.28 13.11
CA GLU A 35 -15.08 4.45 13.02
C GLU A 35 -15.42 5.84 12.51
N GLY A 36 -16.41 5.98 11.64
CA GLY A 36 -16.82 7.29 11.13
C GLY A 36 -18.03 7.20 10.19
N VAL A 37 -18.45 8.36 9.67
CA VAL A 37 -19.54 8.47 8.67
C VAL A 37 -18.94 8.71 7.29
N ILE A 38 -19.38 7.96 6.29
CA ILE A 38 -18.94 8.14 4.90
C ILE A 38 -19.48 9.47 4.36
N GLU A 39 -18.60 10.44 4.15
CA GLU A 39 -18.95 11.73 3.54
C GLU A 39 -18.85 11.67 2.01
N THR A 40 -17.76 11.10 1.50
CA THR A 40 -17.53 10.91 0.06
C THR A 40 -17.13 9.48 -0.22
N ILE A 41 -17.60 8.94 -1.34
CA ILE A 41 -17.25 7.60 -1.82
C ILE A 41 -17.09 7.63 -3.33
N ALA A 42 -16.05 6.95 -3.81
CA ALA A 42 -15.84 6.66 -5.22
C ALA A 42 -15.29 5.24 -5.34
N TRP A 43 -15.80 4.46 -6.28
CA TRP A 43 -15.24 3.16 -6.63
C TRP A 43 -14.28 3.29 -7.81
N ALA A 44 -13.20 2.52 -7.79
CA ALA A 44 -12.25 2.41 -8.89
C ALA A 44 -12.02 0.93 -9.24
N PRO A 45 -12.02 0.57 -10.53
CA PRO A 45 -11.74 -0.80 -10.97
C PRO A 45 -10.26 -1.17 -10.83
N ASP A 46 -9.97 -2.46 -11.01
CA ASP A 46 -8.60 -2.95 -11.19
C ASP A 46 -7.89 -2.12 -12.28
N THR A 47 -6.71 -1.61 -11.96
CA THR A 47 -5.90 -0.82 -12.89
C THR A 47 -4.53 -1.44 -13.00
N PHE A 48 -4.17 -1.90 -14.21
CA PHE A 48 -2.82 -2.37 -14.50
C PHE A 48 -1.86 -1.19 -14.67
N ILE A 49 -0.70 -1.28 -14.02
CA ILE A 49 0.34 -0.26 -14.00
C ILE A 49 1.64 -0.92 -14.46
N LYS A 50 2.15 -0.48 -15.62
CA LYS A 50 3.44 -0.94 -16.13
C LYS A 50 4.59 -0.51 -15.23
N ALA A 51 5.60 -1.36 -15.14
CA ALA A 51 6.89 -1.09 -14.55
C ALA A 51 7.46 0.23 -15.09
N LYS A 52 8.05 1.02 -14.20
CA LYS A 52 8.80 2.21 -14.59
C LYS A 52 10.30 1.96 -14.47
N GLY A 53 11.07 2.68 -15.26
CA GLY A 53 12.52 2.55 -15.33
C GLY A 53 13.06 3.48 -16.41
N ILE A 54 14.35 3.37 -16.68
CA ILE A 54 15.05 4.16 -17.68
C ILE A 54 15.83 3.26 -18.62
N TRP A 55 15.92 3.66 -19.89
CA TRP A 55 16.87 3.07 -20.83
C TRP A 55 18.21 3.80 -20.70
N ARG A 56 19.29 3.06 -20.46
CA ARG A 56 20.65 3.60 -20.38
C ARG A 56 21.62 2.62 -21.04
N ASN A 57 22.45 3.11 -21.96
CA ASN A 57 23.43 2.32 -22.72
C ASN A 57 22.81 1.11 -23.45
N GLY A 58 21.62 1.28 -24.04
CA GLY A 58 20.91 0.20 -24.72
C GLY A 58 20.33 -0.88 -23.80
N GLN A 59 20.42 -0.71 -22.48
CA GLN A 59 19.88 -1.64 -21.49
C GLN A 59 18.74 -0.98 -20.68
N TRP A 60 17.74 -1.79 -20.32
CA TRP A 60 16.64 -1.36 -19.46
C TRP A 60 17.04 -1.48 -17.99
N HIS A 61 16.87 -0.38 -17.23
CA HIS A 61 17.13 -0.31 -15.80
C HIS A 61 15.82 -0.02 -15.07
N PRO A 62 15.19 -1.02 -14.43
CA PRO A 62 13.94 -0.81 -13.71
C PRO A 62 14.16 0.09 -12.48
N ALA A 63 13.13 0.85 -12.12
CA ALA A 63 13.11 1.57 -10.84
C ALA A 63 13.15 0.57 -9.66
N SER A 64 13.48 1.05 -8.45
CA SER A 64 13.46 0.21 -7.26
C SER A 64 12.03 -0.12 -6.80
N GLY A 65 11.92 -1.10 -5.89
CA GLY A 65 10.67 -1.43 -5.20
C GLY A 65 9.57 -1.95 -6.13
N THR A 66 8.32 -1.73 -5.72
CA THR A 66 7.17 -2.09 -6.57
C THR A 66 7.04 -1.18 -7.80
N LEU A 67 7.72 -0.03 -7.85
CA LEU A 67 7.64 0.90 -8.98
C LEU A 67 8.24 0.31 -10.26
N GLY A 68 9.35 -0.42 -10.13
CA GLY A 68 10.03 -1.09 -11.24
C GLY A 68 9.43 -2.41 -11.67
N ARG A 69 8.27 -2.78 -11.14
CA ARG A 69 7.56 -4.01 -11.48
C ARG A 69 6.17 -3.68 -12.02
N ASP A 70 5.74 -4.49 -12.98
CA ASP A 70 4.36 -4.53 -13.40
C ASP A 70 3.49 -4.91 -12.20
N ARG A 71 2.37 -4.21 -12.04
CA ARG A 71 1.49 -4.41 -10.90
C ARG A 71 0.06 -4.04 -11.24
N THR A 72 -0.86 -4.63 -10.50
CA THR A 72 -2.27 -4.25 -10.54
C THR A 72 -2.64 -3.53 -9.26
N ARG A 73 -3.11 -2.29 -9.37
CA ARG A 73 -3.84 -1.64 -8.28
C ARG A 73 -5.24 -2.27 -8.27
N ARG A 74 -5.53 -3.04 -7.22
CA ARG A 74 -6.81 -3.76 -7.07
C ARG A 74 -7.98 -2.79 -6.94
N ALA A 75 -9.15 -3.24 -7.35
CA ALA A 75 -10.41 -2.55 -7.24
C ALA A 75 -10.72 -2.21 -5.79
N HIS A 76 -11.18 -0.98 -5.57
CA HIS A 76 -11.38 -0.46 -4.23
C HIS A 76 -12.37 0.69 -4.20
N TYR A 77 -13.01 0.87 -3.07
CA TYR A 77 -13.60 2.14 -2.71
C TYR A 77 -12.54 3.07 -2.11
N ARG A 78 -12.53 4.32 -2.57
CA ARG A 78 -11.91 5.44 -1.88
C ARG A 78 -13.00 6.16 -1.11
N ILE A 79 -12.91 6.14 0.22
CA ILE A 79 -13.91 6.76 1.10
C ILE A 79 -13.27 7.81 1.99
N THR A 80 -13.98 8.90 2.23
CA THR A 80 -13.60 9.89 3.25
C THR A 80 -14.59 9.77 4.39
N LEU A 81 -14.06 9.59 5.60
CA LEU A 81 -14.82 9.49 6.83
C LEU A 81 -14.77 10.83 7.58
N VAL A 82 -15.92 11.33 7.99
CA VAL A 82 -16.07 12.43 8.95
C VAL A 82 -16.49 11.88 10.31
N ASP A 83 -16.40 12.73 11.34
CA ASP A 83 -16.61 12.36 12.74
C ASP A 83 -15.81 11.13 13.16
N ALA A 84 -14.58 11.04 12.63
CA ALA A 84 -13.80 9.85 12.73
C ALA A 84 -13.25 9.65 14.15
N LYS A 85 -13.38 8.43 14.66
CA LYS A 85 -12.79 7.95 15.91
C LYS A 85 -11.75 6.89 15.57
N VAL A 86 -10.53 7.09 16.03
CA VAL A 86 -9.39 6.19 15.79
C VAL A 86 -8.96 5.57 17.10
N GLU A 87 -8.85 4.24 17.11
CA GLU A 87 -8.26 3.45 18.18
C GLU A 87 -7.01 2.77 17.64
N SER A 88 -5.83 3.18 18.11
CA SER A 88 -4.56 2.54 17.73
C SER A 88 -4.43 1.17 18.40
N LEU A 89 -4.00 0.17 17.64
CA LEU A 89 -3.81 -1.20 18.12
C LEU A 89 -2.33 -1.47 18.47
N PRO A 90 -2.02 -2.55 19.20
CA PRO A 90 -0.63 -2.92 19.49
C PRO A 90 0.22 -2.99 18.22
N GLY A 91 1.42 -2.38 18.28
CA GLY A 91 2.33 -2.28 17.13
C GLY A 91 2.12 -1.07 16.22
N ALA A 92 1.12 -0.22 16.49
CA ALA A 92 0.91 1.00 15.74
C ALA A 92 1.95 2.09 16.05
N ASN A 93 2.45 2.76 15.02
CA ASN A 93 3.25 3.97 15.21
C ASN A 93 2.32 5.19 15.34
N HIS A 94 2.07 5.61 16.58
CA HIS A 94 1.15 6.73 16.88
C HIS A 94 1.49 8.04 16.16
N SER A 95 2.77 8.33 15.90
CA SER A 95 3.18 9.55 15.19
C SER A 95 2.76 9.57 13.73
N ARG A 96 2.49 8.40 13.15
CA ARG A 96 2.11 8.21 11.73
C ARG A 96 0.66 7.77 11.55
N SER A 97 0.01 7.30 12.61
CA SER A 97 -1.39 6.90 12.61
C SER A 97 -2.33 8.09 12.38
N PHE A 98 -3.52 7.80 11.85
CA PHE A 98 -4.57 8.81 11.76
C PHE A 98 -5.00 9.28 13.15
N ARG A 99 -5.58 10.48 13.20
CA ARG A 99 -6.05 11.10 14.44
C ARG A 99 -7.57 11.21 14.41
N SER A 100 -8.19 10.99 15.57
CA SER A 100 -9.61 11.24 15.77
C SER A 100 -9.97 12.72 15.51
N GLY A 101 -11.21 12.97 15.09
CA GLY A 101 -11.74 14.32 14.86
C GLY A 101 -11.35 14.95 13.52
N ALA A 102 -10.39 14.39 12.79
CA ALA A 102 -10.06 14.81 11.44
C ALA A 102 -10.88 14.01 10.40
N ALA A 103 -11.05 14.58 9.21
CA ALA A 103 -11.51 13.81 8.05
C ALA A 103 -10.41 12.81 7.65
N ILE A 104 -10.77 11.54 7.45
CA ILE A 104 -9.83 10.47 7.12
C ILE A 104 -10.22 9.85 5.79
N THR A 105 -9.34 9.91 4.80
CA THR A 105 -9.49 9.14 3.56
C THR A 105 -8.86 7.76 3.70
N VAL A 106 -9.64 6.72 3.46
CA VAL A 106 -9.21 5.32 3.46
C VAL A 106 -9.60 4.62 2.18
N PHE A 107 -8.91 3.53 1.90
CA PHE A 107 -9.10 2.68 0.73
C PHE A 107 -9.52 1.28 1.17
N ILE A 108 -10.69 0.83 0.70
CA ILE A 108 -11.29 -0.46 1.02
C ILE A 108 -11.32 -1.30 -0.25
N ALA A 109 -10.46 -2.33 -0.31
CA ALA A 109 -10.45 -3.29 -1.42
C ALA A 109 -11.82 -3.97 -1.55
N HIS A 110 -12.44 -3.85 -2.73
CA HIS A 110 -13.78 -4.38 -3.01
C HIS A 110 -13.95 -4.61 -4.53
N PRO A 111 -14.45 -5.78 -4.98
CA PRO A 111 -14.27 -6.25 -6.35
C PRO A 111 -15.21 -5.59 -7.36
N ALA A 112 -16.29 -4.94 -6.91
CA ALA A 112 -17.29 -4.33 -7.78
C ALA A 112 -17.93 -3.11 -7.10
N ASP A 113 -18.44 -2.17 -7.89
CA ASP A 113 -19.31 -1.10 -7.39
C ASP A 113 -20.74 -1.64 -7.19
N ASP A 114 -20.94 -2.40 -6.13
CA ASP A 114 -22.21 -3.06 -5.78
C ASP A 114 -23.11 -2.22 -4.86
N GLY A 115 -22.69 -0.99 -4.54
CA GLY A 115 -23.39 -0.11 -3.60
C GLY A 115 -23.45 -0.67 -2.16
N SER A 116 -22.56 -1.59 -1.79
CA SER A 116 -22.45 -2.12 -0.43
C SER A 116 -22.07 -1.06 0.60
N LEU A 117 -21.33 -0.03 0.17
CA LEU A 117 -21.03 1.18 0.93
C LEU A 117 -21.67 2.39 0.24
N LYS A 118 -22.21 3.32 1.01
CA LYS A 118 -22.87 4.54 0.50
C LYS A 118 -22.57 5.73 1.39
N LYS A 119 -22.64 6.93 0.81
CA LYS A 119 -22.61 8.20 1.56
C LYS A 119 -23.66 8.17 2.68
N GLY A 120 -23.28 8.70 3.84
CA GLY A 120 -24.10 8.76 5.06
C GLY A 120 -24.03 7.51 5.94
N MET A 121 -23.47 6.40 5.48
CA MET A 121 -23.33 5.21 6.32
C MET A 121 -22.31 5.40 7.44
N ARG A 122 -22.66 5.00 8.66
CA ARG A 122 -21.71 4.85 9.76
C ARG A 122 -21.06 3.48 9.72
N ILE A 123 -19.72 3.45 9.60
CA ILE A 123 -18.95 2.22 9.50
C ILE A 123 -17.83 2.16 10.54
N LYS A 124 -17.42 0.94 10.90
CA LYS A 124 -16.18 0.64 11.61
C LYS A 124 -15.29 -0.23 10.72
N ILE A 125 -14.05 0.19 10.53
CA ILE A 125 -13.01 -0.54 9.81
C ILE A 125 -12.04 -1.09 10.85
N SER A 126 -11.81 -2.39 10.83
CA SER A 126 -10.96 -3.08 11.81
C SER A 126 -9.57 -3.37 11.25
N ASP A 127 -8.56 -3.27 12.11
CA ASP A 127 -7.14 -3.57 11.80
C ASP A 127 -6.59 -2.84 10.55
N TYR A 128 -7.05 -1.62 10.31
CA TYR A 128 -6.65 -0.84 9.14
C TYR A 128 -5.17 -0.52 9.19
N THR A 129 -4.45 -0.89 8.12
CA THR A 129 -3.02 -0.70 7.99
C THR A 129 -2.69 -0.18 6.60
N VAL A 130 -1.79 0.80 6.52
CA VAL A 130 -1.18 1.24 5.26
C VAL A 130 0.30 0.90 5.28
N ARG A 131 0.75 0.16 4.27
CA ARG A 131 2.16 -0.12 3.99
C ARG A 131 2.51 0.45 2.63
N GLY A 132 3.77 0.69 2.33
CA GLY A 132 4.11 1.17 1.00
C GLY A 132 5.59 1.29 0.76
N ASP A 133 5.93 1.45 -0.50
CA ASP A 133 7.25 1.82 -0.99
C ASP A 133 7.07 2.86 -2.12
N GLU A 134 8.07 3.07 -2.96
CA GLU A 134 8.08 4.03 -4.07
C GLU A 134 7.03 3.71 -5.14
N GLY A 135 6.57 2.46 -5.24
CA GLY A 135 5.58 2.07 -6.24
C GLY A 135 4.12 2.25 -5.79
N GLY A 136 3.91 2.59 -4.52
CA GLY A 136 2.62 3.03 -3.99
C GLY A 136 2.29 2.48 -2.60
N ASP A 137 1.07 2.78 -2.18
CA ASP A 137 0.51 2.31 -0.92
C ASP A 137 -0.28 1.01 -1.12
N ARG A 138 -0.20 0.15 -0.11
CA ARG A 138 -0.91 -1.11 0.06
C ARG A 138 -1.75 -0.99 1.32
N TYR A 139 -3.05 -1.16 1.15
CA TYR A 139 -4.04 -1.01 2.22
C TYR A 139 -4.53 -2.39 2.62
N SER A 140 -4.65 -2.65 3.92
CA SER A 140 -5.23 -3.87 4.46
C SER A 140 -6.13 -3.57 5.65
N PHE A 141 -7.14 -4.41 5.84
CA PHE A 141 -8.09 -4.37 6.95
C PHE A 141 -8.64 -5.78 7.15
N SER A 142 -9.17 -6.07 8.34
CA SER A 142 -9.77 -7.37 8.64
C SER A 142 -11.26 -7.42 8.36
N ALA A 143 -11.97 -6.32 8.60
CA ALA A 143 -13.41 -6.21 8.38
C ALA A 143 -13.88 -4.75 8.25
N VAL A 144 -15.04 -4.57 7.61
CA VAL A 144 -15.82 -3.33 7.64
C VAL A 144 -17.22 -3.67 8.16
N THR A 145 -17.59 -3.12 9.32
CA THR A 145 -18.92 -3.29 9.91
C THR A 145 -19.77 -2.04 9.71
N ILE A 146 -20.97 -2.22 9.15
CA ILE A 146 -21.99 -1.17 8.99
C ILE A 146 -22.85 -1.18 10.25
N LYS A 147 -22.76 -0.10 11.04
CA LYS A 147 -23.38 -0.04 12.39
C LYS A 147 -24.91 -0.09 12.33
N ASP A 148 -25.52 0.64 11.41
CA ASP A 148 -27.00 0.76 11.35
C ASP A 148 -27.70 -0.50 10.86
N ARG A 149 -26.96 -1.47 10.31
CA ARG A 149 -27.51 -2.70 9.71
C ARG A 149 -26.93 -3.98 10.31
N HIS A 150 -26.01 -3.87 11.28
CA HIS A 150 -25.20 -4.98 11.79
C HIS A 150 -24.65 -5.89 10.67
N LYS A 151 -24.31 -5.31 9.50
CA LYS A 151 -23.77 -6.04 8.35
C LYS A 151 -22.25 -5.92 8.36
N THR A 152 -21.55 -7.04 8.21
CA THR A 152 -20.08 -7.06 8.11
C THR A 152 -19.65 -7.45 6.71
N LEU A 153 -18.75 -6.64 6.14
CA LEU A 153 -18.05 -6.89 4.90
C LEU A 153 -16.62 -7.33 5.23
N TYR A 154 -16.14 -8.34 4.52
CA TYR A 154 -14.77 -8.83 4.63
C TYR A 154 -13.95 -8.34 3.45
N PRO A 155 -12.61 -8.22 3.60
CA PRO A 155 -11.76 -7.94 2.45
C PRO A 155 -11.97 -9.02 1.39
N ALA A 156 -12.05 -8.59 0.14
CA ALA A 156 -12.10 -9.53 -0.97
C ALA A 156 -10.85 -10.42 -0.96
N ARG A 157 -11.06 -11.74 -0.89
CA ARG A 157 -10.00 -12.72 -1.10
C ARG A 157 -9.75 -12.80 -2.58
N TYR A 158 -8.67 -12.18 -3.04
CA TYR A 158 -8.21 -12.36 -4.41
C TYR A 158 -7.25 -13.55 -4.45
N PRO A 159 -7.40 -14.47 -5.42
CA PRO A 159 -6.39 -15.48 -5.70
C PRO A 159 -5.05 -14.86 -6.14
#